data_AF-A0A0F9EQR1-F1
#
_entry.id   AF-A0A0F9EQR1-F1
#
_cell.length_a   1.000
_cell.length_b   1.000
_cell.length_c   1.000
_cell.angle_alpha   90.00
_cell.angle_beta   90.00
_cell.angle_gamma   90.00
#
_symmetry.space_group_name_H-M   'P 1'
#
loop_
_entity.id
_entity.type
_entity.pdbx_description
1 polymer ?
#
loop_
_entity_poly.entity_id
_entity_poly.type
_entity_poly.pdbx_seq_one_letter_code
_entity_poly.pdbx_strand_id
1 'polypeptide(L)'
;ALVADQADYALATTHLTIDRIEILNSSGETWRRLFQIDQQQLKQGSSLALDEYQSANGEPNQYDLIGNSIILYPTPNYSLASALKVYFTRGGTLYTSAEVTTGTKVPGFISLFHDLISLWTSYNYAIANGQNTANGFFVEIQRLEKDLEEFYGKRDRDVRPRFTVSTNRFVRNQSGRITFRGGDSNE
;
A
#
# COMPACT_ATOMS: atom_id res chain seq x y z
N ALA A 1 9.88 20.34 -8.34
CA ALA A 1 9.17 21.09 -9.38
C ALA A 1 9.33 20.32 -10.68
N LEU A 2 8.38 20.43 -11.62
CA LEU A 2 8.57 19.90 -12.96
C LEU A 2 9.35 20.94 -13.78
N VAL A 3 10.35 20.50 -14.53
CA VAL A 3 11.22 21.37 -15.34
C VAL A 3 11.16 20.89 -16.79
N ALA A 4 10.98 21.84 -17.72
CA ALA A 4 11.05 21.58 -19.15
C ALA A 4 12.41 20.99 -19.52
N ASP A 5 12.42 20.07 -20.48
CA ASP A 5 13.61 19.37 -20.97
C ASP A 5 14.33 18.50 -19.92
N GLN A 6 13.75 18.35 -18.72
CA GLN A 6 14.29 17.50 -17.67
C GLN A 6 13.46 16.22 -17.52
N ALA A 7 14.04 15.09 -17.94
CA ALA A 7 13.42 13.77 -17.79
C ALA A 7 13.69 13.11 -16.43
N ASP A 8 14.87 13.35 -15.83
CA ASP A 8 15.32 12.69 -14.60
C ASP A 8 15.03 13.52 -13.34
N TYR A 9 14.37 12.89 -12.37
CA TYR A 9 14.07 13.45 -11.06
C TYR A 9 14.57 12.53 -9.95
N ALA A 10 15.58 13.00 -9.22
CA ALA A 10 16.10 12.30 -8.05
C ALA A 10 15.05 12.24 -6.93
N LEU A 11 14.91 11.06 -6.34
CA LEU A 11 14.12 10.81 -5.14
C LEU A 11 14.98 10.90 -3.88
N ALA A 12 14.33 11.07 -2.72
CA ALA A 12 15.00 10.97 -1.43
C ALA A 12 15.12 9.49 -1.04
N THR A 13 16.27 9.01 -0.54
CA THR A 13 16.52 7.58 -0.22
C THR A 13 15.72 7.00 0.95
N THR A 14 14.81 7.77 1.57
CA THR A 14 14.07 7.36 2.77
C THR A 14 12.74 6.64 2.49
N HIS A 15 12.37 6.47 1.22
CA HIS A 15 11.15 5.77 0.83
C HIS A 15 11.41 4.26 0.69
N LEU A 16 10.44 3.44 1.07
CA LEU A 16 10.51 1.98 0.89
C LEU A 16 9.98 1.56 -0.48
N THR A 17 8.81 2.10 -0.86
CA THR A 17 8.14 1.80 -2.12
C THR A 17 7.46 3.06 -2.64
N ILE A 18 7.34 3.17 -3.96
CA ILE A 18 6.58 4.23 -4.62
C ILE A 18 5.22 3.64 -5.02
N ASP A 19 4.15 4.28 -4.57
CA ASP A 19 2.79 3.78 -4.76
C ASP A 19 2.18 4.33 -6.05
N ARG A 20 2.41 5.61 -6.32
CA ARG A 20 1.98 6.28 -7.56
C ARG A 20 2.66 7.64 -7.74
N ILE A 21 2.69 8.10 -8.98
CA ILE A 21 3.16 9.43 -9.35
C ILE A 21 2.04 10.14 -10.13
N GLU A 22 1.81 11.41 -9.80
CA GLU A 22 0.83 12.28 -10.43
C GLU A 22 1.51 13.56 -10.92
N ILE A 23 1.06 14.03 -12.08
CA ILE A 23 1.53 15.26 -12.72
C ILE A 23 0.38 16.24 -12.92
N LEU A 24 0.65 17.53 -12.75
CA LEU A 24 -0.28 18.60 -13.09
C LEU A 24 -0.07 19.01 -14.54
N ASN A 25 -1.12 19.08 -15.35
CA ASN A 25 -1.02 19.46 -16.78
C ASN A 25 -0.37 20.83 -17.01
N SER A 26 0.02 21.13 -18.26
CA SER A 26 0.70 22.40 -18.59
C SER A 26 -0.12 23.64 -18.25
N SER A 27 -1.45 23.52 -18.17
CA SER A 27 -2.37 24.58 -17.75
C SER A 27 -2.41 24.82 -16.24
N GLY A 28 -1.90 23.90 -15.42
CA GLY A 28 -1.91 24.02 -13.96
C GLY A 28 -3.23 23.64 -13.28
N GLU A 29 -4.15 22.97 -13.97
CA GLU A 29 -5.55 22.82 -13.53
C GLU A 29 -5.92 21.37 -13.21
N THR A 30 -5.32 20.38 -13.89
CA THR A 30 -5.75 18.97 -13.80
C THR A 30 -4.60 18.06 -13.41
N TRP A 31 -4.75 17.33 -12.31
CA TRP A 31 -3.85 16.25 -11.89
C TRP A 31 -4.15 14.98 -12.68
N ARG A 32 -3.12 14.37 -13.25
CA ARG A 32 -3.18 13.10 -13.98
C ARG A 32 -2.19 12.11 -13.38
N ARG A 33 -2.62 10.86 -13.25
CA ARG A 33 -1.75 9.76 -12.80
C ARG A 33 -0.88 9.30 -13.97
N LEU A 34 0.41 9.09 -13.71
CA LEU A 34 1.34 8.48 -14.66
C LEU A 34 1.30 6.95 -14.58
N PHE A 35 1.56 6.31 -15.72
CA PHE A 35 1.68 4.84 -15.80
C PHE A 35 3.13 4.41 -15.63
N GLN A 36 3.37 3.44 -14.75
CA GLN A 36 4.70 2.86 -14.60
C GLN A 36 5.00 1.96 -15.79
N ILE A 37 6.19 2.09 -16.36
CA ILE A 37 6.72 1.20 -17.38
C ILE A 37 8.02 0.58 -16.87
N ASP A 38 8.39 -0.57 -17.44
CA ASP A 38 9.70 -1.20 -17.23
C ASP A 38 10.47 -1.19 -18.56
N GLN A 39 11.69 -0.66 -18.56
CA GLN A 39 12.56 -0.62 -19.74
C GLN A 39 12.84 -1.99 -20.32
N GLN A 40 12.82 -3.05 -19.50
CA GLN A 40 13.01 -4.41 -20.00
C GLN A 40 11.82 -4.89 -20.82
N GLN A 41 10.61 -4.38 -20.55
CA GLN A 41 9.41 -4.69 -21.33
C GLN A 41 9.37 -3.94 -22.66
N LEU A 42 9.95 -2.74 -22.73
CA LEU A 42 10.07 -1.98 -23.98
C LEU A 42 10.94 -2.69 -25.03
N LYS A 43 11.97 -3.42 -24.60
CA LYS A 43 12.88 -4.18 -25.47
C LYS A 43 12.23 -5.37 -26.19
N GLN A 44 11.10 -5.89 -25.71
CA GLN A 44 10.46 -7.08 -26.30
C GLN A 44 9.47 -6.76 -27.43
N GLY A 45 9.08 -5.50 -27.62
CA GLY A 45 8.08 -5.10 -28.62
C GLY A 45 8.45 -3.92 -29.51
N SER A 46 9.57 -3.24 -29.25
CA SER A 46 10.04 -2.09 -30.02
C SER A 46 11.52 -2.25 -30.36
N SER A 47 11.86 -2.18 -31.65
CA SER A 47 13.25 -2.17 -32.13
C SER A 47 13.97 -0.84 -31.89
N LEU A 48 13.36 0.09 -31.13
CA LEU A 48 13.89 1.41 -30.85
C LEU A 48 14.80 1.37 -29.61
N ALA A 49 15.89 2.14 -29.64
CA ALA A 49 16.72 2.36 -28.47
C ALA A 49 15.92 3.08 -27.38
N LEU A 50 16.30 2.91 -26.10
CA LEU A 50 15.65 3.59 -24.98
C LEU A 50 15.62 5.12 -25.17
N ASP A 51 16.69 5.66 -25.76
CA ASP A 51 16.86 7.09 -26.02
C ASP A 51 15.93 7.60 -27.15
N GLU A 52 15.37 6.70 -27.97
CA GLU A 52 14.42 7.01 -29.03
C GLU A 52 12.97 6.82 -28.59
N TYR A 53 12.74 6.23 -27.41
CA TYR A 53 11.41 6.02 -26.86
C TYR A 53 10.82 7.35 -26.38
N GLN A 54 9.80 7.85 -27.10
CA GLN A 54 9.14 9.12 -26.82
C GLN A 54 10.13 10.30 -26.71
N SER A 55 11.09 10.37 -27.65
CA SER A 55 12.13 11.41 -27.71
C SER A 55 11.60 12.82 -27.98
N ALA A 56 10.37 12.96 -28.48
CA ALA A 56 9.74 14.25 -28.66
C ALA A 56 9.20 14.78 -27.32
N ASN A 57 9.60 16.00 -26.94
CA ASN A 57 9.11 16.65 -25.73
C ASN A 57 7.58 16.79 -25.75
N GLY A 58 6.94 16.56 -24.61
CA GLY A 58 5.49 16.61 -24.47
C GLY A 58 5.03 16.62 -23.03
N GLU A 59 3.73 16.38 -22.81
CA GLU A 59 3.21 16.13 -21.47
C GLU A 59 3.52 14.68 -21.05
N PRO A 60 4.26 14.45 -19.93
CA PRO A 60 4.53 13.10 -19.46
C PRO A 60 3.26 12.32 -19.16
N ASN A 61 3.20 11.08 -19.61
CA ASN A 61 2.11 10.14 -19.28
C ASN A 61 2.62 8.84 -18.66
N GLN A 62 3.93 8.60 -18.73
CA GLN A 62 4.59 7.41 -18.25
C GLN A 62 5.80 7.78 -17.39
N TYR A 63 6.18 6.86 -16.52
CA TYR A 63 7.40 6.97 -15.73
C TYR A 63 8.07 5.62 -15.56
N ASP A 64 9.37 5.64 -15.36
CA ASP A 64 10.18 4.50 -14.96
C ASP A 64 10.96 4.82 -13.69
N LEU A 65 11.28 3.78 -12.92
CA LEU A 65 12.01 3.86 -11.68
C LEU A 65 13.36 3.18 -11.83
N ILE A 66 14.41 3.99 -11.94
CA ILE A 66 15.79 3.51 -12.07
C ILE A 66 16.54 3.89 -10.80
N GLY A 67 16.81 2.90 -9.95
CA GLY A 67 17.49 3.13 -8.68
C GLY A 67 16.72 4.14 -7.83
N ASN A 68 17.27 5.33 -7.67
CA ASN A 68 16.69 6.40 -6.86
C ASN A 68 16.20 7.58 -7.72
N SER A 69 15.95 7.35 -9.00
CA SER A 69 15.51 8.36 -9.97
C SER A 69 14.19 7.95 -10.62
N ILE A 70 13.34 8.95 -10.86
CA ILE A 70 12.15 8.84 -11.69
C ILE A 70 12.51 9.40 -13.06
N ILE A 71 12.36 8.59 -14.09
CA ILE A 71 12.50 9.05 -15.48
C ILE A 71 11.10 9.22 -16.06
N LEU A 72 10.80 10.40 -16.61
CA LEU A 72 9.51 10.73 -17.21
C LEU A 72 9.53 10.57 -18.73
N TYR A 73 8.43 10.06 -19.28
CA TYR A 73 8.23 9.89 -20.71
C TYR A 73 6.85 10.43 -21.16
N PRO A 74 6.77 11.24 -22.24
CA PRO A 74 7.87 11.95 -22.89
C PRO A 74 8.54 12.96 -21.94
N THR A 75 9.72 13.47 -22.32
CA THR A 75 10.38 14.56 -21.59
C THR A 75 9.43 15.77 -21.48
N PRO A 76 9.25 16.38 -20.29
CA PRO A 76 8.35 17.50 -20.11
C PRO A 76 8.66 18.67 -21.05
N ASN A 77 7.64 19.23 -21.70
CA ASN A 77 7.76 20.46 -22.51
C ASN A 77 7.41 21.75 -21.75
N TYR A 78 7.16 21.68 -20.44
CA TYR A 78 6.85 22.85 -19.60
C TYR A 78 7.48 22.72 -18.21
N SER A 79 7.76 23.88 -17.62
CA SER A 79 8.22 24.02 -16.24
C SER A 79 7.07 24.52 -15.38
N LEU A 80 6.77 23.82 -14.28
CA LEU A 80 5.74 24.24 -13.34
C LEU A 80 6.12 23.87 -11.91
N ALA A 81 6.03 24.87 -11.03
CA ALA A 81 6.28 24.70 -9.60
C ALA A 81 5.22 23.75 -9.00
N SER A 82 5.67 22.85 -8.11
CA SER A 82 4.79 21.90 -7.42
C SER A 82 3.89 21.05 -8.33
N ALA A 83 4.29 20.79 -9.58
CA ALA A 83 3.52 20.03 -10.57
C ALA A 83 3.76 18.52 -10.56
N LEU A 84 4.67 18.02 -9.71
CA LEU A 84 4.96 16.60 -9.56
C LEU A 84 4.62 16.16 -8.13
N LYS A 85 3.72 15.18 -7.99
CA LYS A 85 3.36 14.54 -6.72
C LYS A 85 3.78 13.09 -6.74
N VAL A 86 4.51 12.69 -5.70
CA VAL A 86 4.93 11.30 -5.50
C VAL A 86 4.32 10.80 -4.21
N TYR A 87 3.59 9.69 -4.29
CA TYR A 87 3.06 8.99 -3.14
C TYR A 87 3.94 7.78 -2.89
N PHE A 88 4.41 7.64 -1.66
CA PHE A 88 5.37 6.61 -1.30
C PHE A 88 5.13 6.15 0.13
N THR A 89 5.47 4.90 0.37
CA THR A 89 5.51 4.33 1.71
C THR A 89 6.83 4.71 2.37
N ARG A 90 6.76 5.25 3.59
CA ARG A 90 7.95 5.63 4.37
C ARG A 90 8.46 4.47 5.20
N GLY A 91 9.77 4.36 5.34
CA GLY A 91 10.39 3.51 6.34
C GLY A 91 10.19 4.04 7.76
N GLY A 92 10.29 3.15 8.75
CA GLY A 92 10.35 3.54 10.16
C GLY A 92 11.61 4.37 10.41
N THR A 93 11.44 5.57 10.96
CA THR A 93 12.58 6.40 11.39
C THR A 93 12.89 6.12 12.85
N LEU A 94 14.16 5.88 13.18
CA LEU A 94 14.59 5.83 14.57
C LEU A 94 14.40 7.20 15.22
N TYR A 95 13.85 7.21 16.43
CA TYR A 95 13.75 8.41 17.25
C TYR A 95 14.82 8.37 18.33
N THR A 96 15.46 9.50 18.57
CA THR A 96 16.27 9.70 19.77
C THR A 96 15.37 10.11 20.93
N SER A 97 15.80 9.84 22.16
CA SER A 97 15.06 10.23 23.38
C SER A 97 14.79 11.75 23.42
N ALA A 98 15.75 12.57 23.01
CA ALA A 98 15.59 14.03 22.95
C ALA A 98 14.51 14.49 21.96
N GLU A 99 14.39 13.84 20.80
CA GLU A 99 13.38 14.20 19.78
C GLU A 99 11.95 13.90 20.25
N VAL A 100 11.77 12.83 21.04
CA VAL A 100 10.47 12.48 21.64
C VAL A 100 10.13 13.43 22.79
N THR A 101 11.09 13.77 23.65
CA THR A 101 10.87 14.68 24.78
C THR A 101 10.56 16.11 24.34
N THR A 102 11.18 16.59 23.26
CA THR A 102 10.94 17.93 22.72
C THR A 102 9.70 18.03 21.82
N GLY A 103 9.05 16.91 21.49
CA GLY A 103 7.87 16.88 20.61
C GLY A 103 8.16 17.18 19.14
N THR A 104 9.44 17.23 18.74
CA THR A 104 9.84 17.51 17.35
C THR A 104 9.56 16.33 16.41
N LYS A 105 9.52 15.11 16.95
CA LYS A 105 9.06 13.92 16.24
C LYS A 105 7.99 13.22 17.08
N VAL A 106 6.83 12.98 16.47
CA VAL A 106 5.72 12.26 17.08
C VAL A 106 5.60 10.88 16.42
N PRO A 107 5.50 9.79 17.19
CA PRO A 107 5.25 8.48 16.63
C PRO A 107 3.98 8.46 15.77
N GLY A 108 4.06 7.88 14.57
CA GLY A 108 2.91 7.71 13.67
C GLY A 108 1.88 6.68 14.15
N PHE A 109 2.13 6.04 15.29
CA PHE A 109 1.24 5.13 15.97
C PHE A 109 0.48 5.86 17.08
N ILE A 110 -0.79 5.51 17.28
CA ILE A 110 -1.65 6.22 18.23
C ILE A 110 -1.15 6.07 19.68
N SER A 111 -1.09 7.19 20.40
CA SER A 111 -0.59 7.26 21.78
C SER A 111 -1.31 6.34 22.76
N LEU A 112 -2.60 6.08 22.55
CA LEU A 112 -3.42 5.22 23.41
C LEU A 112 -2.87 3.80 23.56
N PHE A 113 -2.15 3.30 22.55
CA PHE A 113 -1.67 1.93 22.51
C PHE A 113 -0.14 1.84 22.61
N HIS A 114 0.58 2.94 22.93
CA HIS A 114 2.05 2.93 23.05
C HIS A 114 2.54 1.93 24.10
N ASP A 115 1.75 1.70 25.15
CA ASP A 115 2.04 0.73 26.21
C ASP A 115 2.16 -0.71 25.70
N LEU A 116 1.55 -1.04 24.55
CA LEU A 116 1.63 -2.37 23.95
C LEU A 116 3.08 -2.80 23.69
N ILE A 117 3.95 -1.86 23.30
CA ILE A 117 5.37 -2.12 23.03
C ILE A 117 6.10 -2.49 24.35
N SER A 118 5.82 -1.73 25.41
CA SER A 118 6.37 -1.97 26.76
C SER A 118 5.87 -3.28 27.36
N LEU A 119 4.62 -3.65 27.08
CA LEU A 119 4.04 -4.92 27.53
C LEU A 119 4.67 -6.11 26.83
N TRP A 120 4.87 -6.07 25.51
CA TRP A 120 5.54 -7.14 24.75
C TRP A 120 6.99 -7.36 25.22
N THR A 121 7.73 -6.29 25.49
CA THR A 121 9.10 -6.39 26.03
C THR A 121 9.09 -6.98 27.44
N SER A 122 8.15 -6.57 28.29
CA SER A 122 7.97 -7.14 29.65
C SER A 122 7.55 -8.61 29.61
N TYR A 123 6.68 -9.00 28.69
CA TYR A 123 6.28 -10.40 28.47
C TYR A 123 7.46 -11.28 28.07
N ASN A 124 8.27 -10.85 27.09
CA ASN A 124 9.46 -11.59 26.67
C ASN A 124 10.46 -11.78 27.82
N TYR A 125 10.65 -10.74 28.64
CA TYR A 125 11.47 -10.83 29.85
C TYR A 125 10.88 -11.80 30.88
N ALA A 126 9.56 -11.73 31.13
CA ALA A 126 8.88 -12.58 32.09
C ALA A 126 8.94 -14.07 31.71
N ILE A 127 8.78 -14.39 30.41
CA ILE A 127 8.92 -15.75 29.88
C ILE A 127 10.36 -16.24 30.01
N ALA A 128 11.34 -15.42 29.61
CA ALA A 128 12.76 -15.79 29.70
C ALA A 128 13.21 -16.07 31.15
N ASN A 129 12.60 -15.40 32.13
CA ASN A 129 12.90 -15.55 33.56
C ASN A 129 11.92 -16.46 34.30
N GLY A 130 10.99 -17.15 33.61
CA GLY A 130 10.04 -18.07 34.23
C GLY A 130 9.10 -17.42 35.26
N GLN A 131 8.78 -16.13 35.11
CA GLN A 131 7.90 -15.44 36.03
C GLN A 131 6.43 -15.81 35.79
N ASN A 132 5.71 -16.11 36.87
CA ASN A 132 4.27 -16.42 36.83
C ASN A 132 3.40 -15.26 36.33
N THR A 133 3.93 -14.04 36.30
CA THR A 133 3.28 -12.82 35.80
C THR A 133 3.17 -12.77 34.28
N ALA A 134 3.87 -13.65 33.54
CA ALA A 134 3.86 -13.67 32.07
C ALA A 134 2.44 -13.79 31.50
N ASN A 135 1.60 -14.63 32.09
CA ASN A 135 0.21 -14.78 31.65
C ASN A 135 -0.61 -13.50 31.86
N GLY A 136 -0.34 -12.72 32.92
CA GLY A 136 -1.00 -11.44 33.16
C GLY A 136 -0.67 -10.41 32.08
N PHE A 137 0.60 -10.33 31.66
CA PHE A 137 1.01 -9.47 30.55
C PHE A 137 0.36 -9.90 29.23
N PHE A 138 0.29 -11.21 28.96
CA PHE A 138 -0.32 -11.72 27.73
C PHE A 138 -1.82 -11.38 27.63
N VAL A 139 -2.56 -11.49 28.73
CA VAL A 139 -3.99 -11.12 28.76
C VAL A 139 -4.19 -9.63 28.45
N GLU A 140 -3.34 -8.76 29.02
CA GLU A 140 -3.43 -7.33 28.76
C GLU A 140 -3.03 -6.95 27.33
N ILE A 141 -2.01 -7.63 26.77
CA ILE A 141 -1.63 -7.52 25.36
C ILE A 141 -2.83 -7.86 24.46
N GLN A 142 -3.49 -9.00 24.68
CA GLN A 142 -4.65 -9.41 23.89
C GLN A 142 -5.80 -8.41 23.99
N ARG A 143 -6.03 -7.83 25.18
CA ARG A 143 -7.05 -6.80 25.38
C ARG A 143 -6.74 -5.54 24.55
N LEU A 144 -5.52 -5.04 24.64
CA LEU A 144 -5.08 -3.84 23.92
C LEU A 144 -5.01 -4.05 22.40
N GLU A 145 -4.62 -5.24 21.94
CA GLU A 145 -4.63 -5.59 20.51
C GLU A 145 -6.05 -5.61 19.94
N LYS A 146 -7.01 -6.16 20.70
CA LYS A 146 -8.42 -6.13 20.32
C LYS A 146 -8.95 -4.69 20.29
N ASP A 147 -8.64 -3.88 21.29
CA ASP A 147 -9.05 -2.48 21.33
C ASP A 147 -8.43 -1.68 20.16
N LEU A 148 -7.19 -2.00 19.78
CA LEU A 148 -6.50 -1.43 18.62
C LEU A 148 -7.20 -1.82 17.31
N GLU A 149 -7.54 -3.10 17.13
CA GLU A 149 -8.28 -3.57 15.96
C GLU A 149 -9.64 -2.86 15.85
N GLU A 150 -10.39 -2.76 16.96
CA GLU A 150 -11.66 -2.05 16.98
C GLU A 150 -11.49 -0.54 16.68
N PHE A 151 -10.44 0.08 17.21
CA PHE A 151 -10.18 1.50 17.02
C PHE A 151 -9.88 1.82 15.56
N TYR A 152 -8.97 1.06 14.94
CA TYR A 152 -8.63 1.26 13.52
C TYR A 152 -9.74 0.78 12.58
N GLY A 153 -10.45 -0.30 12.92
CA GLY A 153 -11.60 -0.80 12.15
C GLY A 153 -12.80 0.15 12.12
N LYS A 154 -12.95 1.02 13.13
CA LYS A 154 -13.99 2.07 13.16
C LYS A 154 -13.52 3.41 12.57
N ARG A 155 -12.23 3.56 12.24
CA ARG A 155 -11.65 4.83 11.78
C ARG A 155 -12.14 5.20 10.37
N ASP A 156 -12.31 4.22 9.50
CA ASP A 156 -12.99 4.39 8.21
C ASP A 156 -14.51 4.26 8.41
N ARG A 157 -15.15 5.34 8.89
CA ARG A 157 -16.61 5.38 9.06
C ARG A 157 -17.38 5.10 7.77
N ASP A 158 -16.80 5.40 6.61
CA ASP A 158 -17.42 5.25 5.30
C ASP A 158 -17.29 3.85 4.69
N VAL A 159 -16.26 3.07 5.06
CA VAL A 159 -16.02 1.74 4.52
C VAL A 159 -16.18 0.74 5.64
N ARG A 160 -17.42 0.31 5.90
CA ARG A 160 -17.67 -0.90 6.71
C ARG A 160 -17.57 -2.10 5.77
N PRO A 161 -16.45 -2.83 5.69
CA PRO A 161 -16.40 -4.06 4.90
C PRO A 161 -17.41 -5.04 5.48
N ARG A 162 -18.55 -5.20 4.79
CA ARG A 162 -19.54 -6.21 5.12
C ARG A 162 -19.06 -7.53 4.54
N PHE A 163 -18.38 -8.33 5.35
CA PHE A 163 -18.17 -9.73 5.03
C PHE A 163 -19.54 -10.42 5.00
N THR A 164 -20.07 -10.61 3.79
CA THR A 164 -21.30 -11.39 3.57
C THR A 164 -20.87 -12.71 2.98
N VAL A 165 -21.21 -13.81 3.66
CA VAL A 165 -20.99 -15.15 3.12
C VAL A 165 -21.91 -15.33 1.92
N SER A 166 -21.33 -15.33 0.72
CA SER A 166 -22.04 -15.80 -0.47
C SER A 166 -22.26 -17.30 -0.29
N THR A 167 -23.48 -17.69 0.11
CA THR A 167 -23.91 -19.07 -0.05
C THR A 167 -24.12 -19.27 -1.54
N ASN A 168 -23.10 -19.82 -2.20
CA ASN A 168 -23.20 -20.20 -3.61
C ASN A 168 -24.19 -21.37 -3.72
N ARG A 169 -25.49 -21.04 -3.73
CA ARG A 169 -26.57 -21.99 -3.92
C ARG A 169 -26.59 -22.31 -5.40
N PHE A 170 -25.91 -23.38 -5.79
CA PHE A 170 -26.00 -23.93 -7.14
C PHE A 170 -27.45 -24.23 -7.48
N VAL A 171 -28.11 -23.34 -8.21
CA VAL A 171 -29.40 -23.60 -8.82
C VAL A 171 -29.14 -24.53 -10.01
N ARG A 172 -29.11 -25.85 -9.77
CA ARG A 172 -29.29 -26.82 -10.85
C ARG A 172 -30.75 -26.78 -11.26
N ASN A 173 -31.07 -25.99 -12.27
CA ASN A 173 -32.37 -26.04 -12.90
C ASN A 173 -32.20 -26.47 -14.35
N GLN A 174 -32.12 -27.78 -14.59
CA GLN A 174 -32.53 -28.40 -15.86
C GLN A 174 -33.05 -29.82 -15.59
N SER A 175 -34.38 -29.91 -15.49
CA SER A 175 -35.21 -30.89 -16.20
C SER A 175 -34.60 -32.26 -16.50
N GLY A 176 -34.90 -33.22 -15.64
CA GLY A 176 -34.70 -34.64 -15.89
C GLY A 176 -35.44 -35.46 -14.84
N ARG A 177 -36.68 -35.85 -15.14
CA ARG A 177 -37.49 -36.77 -14.34
C ARG A 177 -36.75 -38.12 -14.28
N ILE A 178 -35.99 -38.37 -13.22
CA ILE A 178 -35.46 -39.71 -12.91
C ILE A 178 -36.58 -40.47 -12.21
N THR A 179 -37.37 -41.25 -12.98
CA THR A 179 -38.27 -42.25 -12.40
C THR A 179 -37.43 -43.44 -11.94
N PHE A 180 -37.28 -43.60 -10.62
CA PHE A 180 -36.79 -44.84 -10.03
C PHE A 180 -37.97 -45.82 -10.00
N ARG A 181 -38.03 -46.73 -10.98
CA ARG A 181 -38.99 -47.85 -10.97
C ARG A 181 -38.37 -48.97 -10.13
N GLY A 182 -38.51 -48.88 -8.81
CA GLY A 182 -38.27 -50.01 -7.91
C GLY A 182 -39.43 -50.99 -8.03
N GLY A 183 -39.23 -52.06 -8.79
CA GLY A 183 -40.13 -53.20 -8.81
C GLY A 183 -39.60 -54.23 -7.83
N ASP A 184 -40.05 -54.16 -6.58
CA ASP A 184 -39.86 -55.24 -5.62
C ASP A 184 -41.07 -56.17 -5.72
N SER A 185 -40.88 -57.26 -6.45
CA SER A 185 -41.70 -58.46 -6.37
C SER A 185 -41.17 -59.32 -5.23
N ASN A 186 -42.00 -59.55 -4.21
CA ASN A 186 -42.16 -60.77 -3.38
C ASN A 186 -42.47 -60.43 -1.91
N GLU A 187 -43.76 -60.40 -1.55
CA GLU A 187 -44.45 -61.32 -0.63
C GLU A 187 -45.91 -60.85 -0.42
#